data_AF-A0A931G6A8-F1
#
_entry.id   AF-A0A931G6A8-F1
#
_cell.length_a   1.000
_cell.length_b   1.000
_cell.length_c   1.000
_cell.angle_alpha   90.00
_cell.angle_beta   90.00
_cell.angle_gamma   90.00
#
_symmetry.space_group_name_H-M   'P 1'
#
loop_
_entity.id
_entity.type
_entity.pdbx_description
1 polymer ?
#
loop_
_entity_poly.entity_id
_entity_poly.type
_entity_poly.pdbx_seq_one_letter_code
_entity_poly.pdbx_strand_id
1 'polypeptide(L)'
;MSGSRAKKERQSKRERPDFLASADYTLRAANAVLAVDLGEVPVTRVSQFAVGWLRAAFEQSRIIATLTASGLGHAAAPNRRAFWELTIRMLWLGDMPPSDRATAADTMLDVERTNEAKTDKYMRENGLPSNIDVAEMEAFILNVSEDKLIKKEAQFVTPAVKGTGTNLWTVYRLWREDSTWTHATGFLAGRYAPTNDDDTMGAGEPPNIDPNLEAHRYAAMVLTATVGDILKAEGAASELAGAPMVAYFEAN
;
A
#
# COMPACT_ATOMS: atom_id res chain seq x y z
N MET A 1 -4.68 -0.98 -53.43
CA MET A 1 -5.20 -1.33 -52.09
C MET A 1 -4.10 -1.32 -51.00
N SER A 2 -3.38 -0.20 -50.80
CA SER A 2 -2.22 -0.13 -49.86
C SER A 2 -2.48 0.67 -48.56
N GLY A 3 -3.57 1.46 -48.50
CA GLY A 3 -3.84 2.35 -47.36
C GLY A 3 -4.40 1.70 -46.09
N SER A 4 -5.03 0.52 -46.18
CA SER A 4 -5.69 -0.13 -45.03
C SER A 4 -4.69 -0.70 -44.02
N ARG A 5 -3.60 -1.30 -44.51
CA ARG A 5 -2.55 -1.90 -43.67
C ARG A 5 -1.75 -0.82 -42.93
N ALA A 6 -1.31 0.22 -43.64
CA ALA A 6 -0.62 1.36 -43.04
C ALA A 6 -1.50 2.16 -42.06
N LYS A 7 -2.82 2.21 -42.29
CA LYS A 7 -3.77 2.84 -41.36
C LYS A 7 -3.98 1.99 -40.09
N LYS A 8 -4.12 0.67 -40.22
CA LYS A 8 -4.18 -0.26 -39.07
C LYS A 8 -2.89 -0.28 -38.25
N GLU A 9 -1.74 -0.24 -38.90
CA GLU A 9 -0.42 -0.21 -38.23
C GLU A 9 -0.13 1.14 -37.57
N ARG A 10 -0.66 2.25 -38.11
CA ARG A 10 -0.67 3.56 -37.45
C ARG A 10 -1.70 3.65 -36.32
N GLN A 11 -2.80 2.89 -36.41
CA GLN A 11 -3.84 2.82 -35.38
C GLN A 11 -3.39 1.97 -34.19
N SER A 12 -2.74 0.82 -34.43
CA SER A 12 -2.11 -0.02 -33.40
C SER A 12 -0.89 0.65 -32.74
N LYS A 13 -0.25 1.61 -33.41
CA LYS A 13 0.79 2.49 -32.82
C LYS A 13 0.22 3.71 -32.10
N ARG A 14 -1.06 4.04 -32.30
CA ARG A 14 -1.74 5.19 -31.66
C ARG A 14 -2.48 4.81 -30.38
N GLU A 15 -2.90 3.56 -30.25
CA GLU A 15 -3.47 3.03 -29.02
C GLU A 15 -2.33 2.54 -28.13
N ARG A 16 -1.82 3.46 -27.31
CA ARG A 16 -0.91 3.10 -26.23
C ARG A 16 -1.63 2.08 -25.36
N PRO A 17 -1.06 0.88 -25.08
CA PRO A 17 -1.72 -0.11 -24.24
C PRO A 17 -2.23 0.51 -22.93
N ASP A 18 -3.46 0.16 -22.54
CA ASP A 18 -4.14 0.78 -21.39
C ASP A 18 -3.29 0.74 -20.11
N PHE A 19 -2.58 -0.37 -19.88
CA PHE A 19 -1.68 -0.50 -18.73
C PHE A 19 -0.54 0.53 -18.72
N LEU A 20 -0.02 0.95 -19.88
CA LEU A 20 1.00 1.99 -19.98
C LEU A 20 0.43 3.37 -19.70
N ALA A 21 -0.79 3.66 -20.17
CA ALA A 21 -1.46 4.91 -19.85
C ALA A 21 -1.78 5.01 -18.35
N SER A 22 -2.27 3.93 -17.75
CA SER A 22 -2.51 3.84 -16.32
C SER A 22 -1.22 3.94 -15.50
N ALA A 23 -0.15 3.24 -15.89
CA ALA A 23 1.14 3.32 -15.19
C ALA A 23 1.71 4.75 -15.22
N ASP A 24 1.64 5.41 -16.37
CA ASP A 24 2.06 6.81 -16.51
C ASP A 24 1.27 7.74 -15.58
N TYR A 25 -0.06 7.60 -15.54
CA TYR A 25 -0.90 8.38 -14.64
C TYR A 25 -0.56 8.09 -13.17
N THR A 26 -0.48 6.82 -12.77
CA THR A 26 -0.15 6.42 -11.40
C THR A 26 1.20 6.97 -10.97
N LEU A 27 2.21 6.98 -11.85
CA LEU A 27 3.52 7.56 -11.54
C LEU A 27 3.43 9.08 -11.32
N ARG A 28 2.73 9.81 -12.20
CA ARG A 28 2.54 11.26 -12.05
C ARG A 28 1.77 11.58 -10.76
N ALA A 29 0.67 10.89 -10.53
CA ALA A 29 -0.17 11.08 -9.35
C ALA A 29 0.61 10.80 -8.06
N ALA A 30 1.42 9.73 -8.03
CA ALA A 30 2.23 9.43 -6.86
C ALA A 30 3.30 10.47 -6.59
N ASN A 31 3.99 10.96 -7.62
CA ASN A 31 4.95 12.06 -7.47
C ASN A 31 4.27 13.34 -6.97
N ALA A 32 3.07 13.67 -7.49
CA ALA A 32 2.32 14.85 -7.07
C ALA A 32 1.91 14.76 -5.60
N VAL A 33 1.36 13.63 -5.15
CA VAL A 33 0.99 13.42 -3.75
C VAL A 33 2.19 13.48 -2.81
N LEU A 34 3.31 12.87 -3.18
CA LEU A 34 4.53 12.89 -2.36
C LEU A 34 5.17 14.28 -2.25
N ALA A 35 4.95 15.13 -3.26
CA ALA A 35 5.42 16.51 -3.29
C ALA A 35 4.57 17.48 -2.46
N VAL A 36 3.38 17.07 -1.97
CA VAL A 36 2.56 17.90 -1.09
C VAL A 36 3.31 18.17 0.22
N ASP A 37 3.46 19.46 0.54
CA ASP A 37 3.97 19.89 1.83
C ASP A 37 2.86 19.79 2.88
N LEU A 38 3.15 19.05 3.95
CA LEU A 38 2.25 18.83 5.08
C LEU A 38 2.91 19.30 6.39
N GLY A 39 3.95 20.14 6.32
CA GLY A 39 4.68 20.64 7.48
C GLY A 39 3.84 21.47 8.46
N GLU A 40 2.74 22.06 7.98
CA GLU A 40 1.80 22.82 8.82
C GLU A 40 0.68 21.96 9.44
N VAL A 41 0.65 20.65 9.17
CA VAL A 41 -0.33 19.75 9.80
C VAL A 41 -0.04 19.65 11.31
N PRO A 42 -1.03 19.85 12.18
CA PRO A 42 -0.85 19.67 13.62
C PRO A 42 -0.29 18.29 13.94
N VAL A 43 0.80 18.25 14.71
CA VAL A 43 1.47 17.01 15.07
C VAL A 43 0.70 16.31 16.19
N THR A 44 0.01 15.24 15.82
CA THR A 44 -0.56 14.25 16.72
C THR A 44 -0.09 12.86 16.27
N ARG A 45 -0.26 11.86 17.12
CA ARG A 45 0.11 10.47 16.77
C ARG A 45 -0.69 9.97 15.57
N VAL A 46 -1.96 10.35 15.50
CA VAL A 46 -2.87 10.00 14.41
C VAL A 46 -2.44 10.70 13.12
N SER A 47 -2.15 12.01 13.15
CA SER A 47 -1.72 12.71 11.94
C SER A 47 -0.34 12.24 11.45
N GLN A 48 0.58 11.90 12.35
CA GLN A 48 1.87 11.28 11.98
C GLN A 48 1.67 9.93 11.27
N PHE A 49 0.81 9.05 11.79
CA PHE A 49 0.45 7.79 11.12
C PHE A 49 -0.19 8.03 9.76
N ALA A 50 -1.18 8.92 9.70
CA ALA A 50 -1.92 9.22 8.48
C ALA A 50 -0.98 9.73 7.38
N VAL A 51 -0.11 10.69 7.69
CA VAL A 51 0.86 11.24 6.74
C VAL A 51 1.94 10.22 6.38
N GLY A 52 2.51 9.52 7.35
CA GLY A 52 3.59 8.55 7.13
C GLY A 52 3.14 7.40 6.24
N TRP A 53 1.97 6.82 6.52
CA TRP A 53 1.42 5.73 5.71
C TRP A 53 0.90 6.18 4.36
N LEU A 54 0.36 7.40 4.23
CA LEU A 54 0.05 7.98 2.92
C LEU A 54 1.33 8.04 2.06
N ARG A 55 2.41 8.62 2.59
CA ARG A 55 3.70 8.70 1.89
C ARG A 55 4.22 7.29 1.53
N ALA A 56 4.20 6.35 2.48
CA ALA A 56 4.62 4.98 2.23
C ALA A 56 3.81 4.31 1.11
N ALA A 57 2.49 4.49 1.07
CA ALA A 57 1.62 3.91 0.05
C ALA A 57 1.91 4.51 -1.33
N PHE A 58 2.14 5.81 -1.42
CA PHE A 58 2.47 6.46 -2.69
C PHE A 58 3.90 6.16 -3.17
N GLU A 59 4.85 5.90 -2.26
CA GLU A 59 6.14 5.31 -2.67
C GLU A 59 5.96 3.91 -3.26
N GLN A 60 5.10 3.05 -2.69
CA GLN A 60 4.77 1.78 -3.33
C GLN A 60 4.13 1.99 -4.71
N SER A 61 3.26 2.99 -4.84
CA SER A 61 2.59 3.33 -6.10
C SER A 61 3.59 3.72 -7.20
N ARG A 62 4.66 4.46 -6.88
CA ARG A 62 5.76 4.78 -7.82
C ARG A 62 6.44 3.53 -8.34
N ILE A 63 6.77 2.58 -7.45
CA ILE A 63 7.44 1.34 -7.83
C ILE A 63 6.51 0.45 -8.66
N ILE A 64 5.24 0.32 -8.26
CA ILE A 64 4.21 -0.44 -9.01
C ILE A 64 4.09 0.11 -10.43
N ALA A 65 3.98 1.43 -10.58
CA ALA A 65 3.88 2.09 -11.88
C ALA A 65 5.15 1.87 -12.73
N THR A 66 6.33 2.00 -12.13
CA THR A 66 7.62 1.80 -12.82
C THR A 66 7.77 0.38 -13.35
N LEU A 67 7.45 -0.64 -12.53
CA LEU A 67 7.51 -2.03 -12.94
C LEU A 67 6.46 -2.36 -14.00
N THR A 68 5.24 -1.83 -13.86
CA THR A 68 4.16 -2.01 -14.84
C THR A 68 4.53 -1.39 -16.20
N ALA A 69 5.08 -0.17 -16.20
CA ALA A 69 5.55 0.49 -17.43
C ALA A 69 6.70 -0.28 -18.10
N SER A 70 7.49 -1.02 -17.32
CA SER A 70 8.60 -1.85 -17.80
C SER A 70 8.18 -3.26 -18.24
N GLY A 71 6.88 -3.59 -18.20
CA GLY A 71 6.38 -4.94 -18.49
C GLY A 71 6.63 -5.96 -17.38
N LEU A 72 7.10 -5.53 -16.21
CA LEU A 72 7.43 -6.34 -15.04
C LEU A 72 6.34 -6.29 -13.96
N GLY A 73 5.08 -6.08 -14.37
CA GLY A 73 3.95 -5.96 -13.43
C GLY A 73 3.78 -7.20 -12.54
N HIS A 74 4.11 -8.40 -13.02
CA HIS A 74 4.08 -9.63 -12.20
C HIS A 74 5.02 -9.54 -10.98
N ALA A 75 6.17 -8.87 -11.11
CA ALA A 75 7.18 -8.74 -10.07
C ALA A 75 6.82 -7.70 -8.99
N ALA A 76 5.81 -6.85 -9.25
CA ALA A 76 5.39 -5.80 -8.30
C ALA A 76 4.49 -6.31 -7.16
N ALA A 77 4.27 -7.62 -7.04
CA ALA A 77 3.42 -8.20 -5.98
C ALA A 77 3.83 -7.78 -4.55
N PRO A 78 5.13 -7.70 -4.18
CA PRO A 78 5.53 -7.18 -2.86
C PRO A 78 5.06 -5.75 -2.61
N ASN A 79 5.22 -4.87 -3.59
CA ASN A 79 4.82 -3.47 -3.50
C ASN A 79 3.29 -3.32 -3.45
N ARG A 80 2.56 -4.07 -4.29
CA ARG A 80 1.10 -4.08 -4.26
C ARG A 80 0.57 -4.62 -2.93
N ARG A 81 1.14 -5.72 -2.41
CA ARG A 81 0.78 -6.25 -1.08
C ARG A 81 0.92 -5.17 -0.01
N ALA A 82 2.06 -4.47 0.03
CA ALA A 82 2.28 -3.39 0.99
C ALA A 82 1.27 -2.23 0.80
N PHE A 83 1.02 -1.83 -0.44
CA PHE A 83 0.01 -0.81 -0.76
C PHE A 83 -1.40 -1.20 -0.28
N TRP A 84 -1.84 -2.44 -0.52
CA TRP A 84 -3.15 -2.91 -0.07
C TRP A 84 -3.25 -2.97 1.45
N GLU A 85 -2.19 -3.39 2.14
CA GLU A 85 -2.17 -3.42 3.61
C GLU A 85 -2.28 -2.02 4.19
N LEU A 86 -1.51 -1.06 3.66
CA LEU A 86 -1.60 0.35 4.05
C LEU A 86 -2.99 0.93 3.79
N THR A 87 -3.59 0.58 2.65
CA THR A 87 -4.96 0.98 2.31
C THR A 87 -5.95 0.43 3.33
N ILE A 88 -5.93 -0.88 3.62
CA ILE A 88 -6.83 -1.50 4.60
C ILE A 88 -6.69 -0.84 5.97
N ARG A 89 -5.45 -0.66 6.45
CA ARG A 89 -5.19 -0.08 7.77
C ARG A 89 -5.63 1.38 7.85
N MET A 90 -5.43 2.17 6.80
CA MET A 90 -5.88 3.55 6.76
C MET A 90 -7.41 3.66 6.74
N LEU A 91 -8.08 2.82 5.94
CA LEU A 91 -9.54 2.80 5.89
C LEU A 91 -10.15 2.36 7.22
N TRP A 92 -9.53 1.38 7.87
CA TRP A 92 -9.90 0.98 9.23
C TRP A 92 -9.73 2.12 10.24
N LEU A 93 -8.59 2.80 10.24
CA LEU A 93 -8.36 3.94 11.13
C LEU A 93 -9.32 5.11 10.83
N GLY A 94 -9.64 5.34 9.56
CA GLY A 94 -10.57 6.39 9.13
C GLY A 94 -12.01 6.12 9.54
N ASP A 95 -12.43 4.86 9.54
CA ASP A 95 -13.80 4.44 9.91
C ASP A 95 -14.02 4.42 11.43
N MET A 96 -12.94 4.41 12.23
CA MET A 96 -13.02 4.51 13.69
C MET A 96 -13.55 5.86 14.19
N PRO A 97 -14.26 5.88 15.34
CA PRO A 97 -14.57 7.13 16.04
C PRO A 97 -13.31 7.94 16.31
N PRO A 98 -13.33 9.28 16.15
CA PRO A 98 -12.14 10.11 16.39
C PRO A 98 -11.51 9.92 17.78
N SER A 99 -12.32 9.63 18.80
CA SER A 99 -11.85 9.35 20.17
C SER A 99 -10.94 8.12 20.28
N ASP A 100 -11.10 7.16 19.37
CA ASP A 100 -10.48 5.84 19.47
C ASP A 100 -9.20 5.75 18.63
N ARG A 101 -9.04 6.65 17.64
CA ARG A 101 -7.93 6.63 16.67
C ARG A 101 -6.56 6.74 17.33
N ALA A 102 -6.41 7.62 18.33
CA ALA A 102 -5.14 7.80 19.03
C ALA A 102 -4.72 6.50 19.76
N THR A 103 -5.67 5.90 20.46
CA THR A 103 -5.48 4.65 21.19
C THR A 103 -5.23 3.47 20.23
N ALA A 104 -5.89 3.45 19.07
CA ALA A 104 -5.65 2.47 18.02
C ALA A 104 -4.25 2.61 17.41
N ALA A 105 -3.81 3.84 17.11
CA ALA A 105 -2.45 4.13 16.65
C ALA A 105 -1.39 3.66 17.66
N ASP A 106 -1.62 3.93 18.95
CA ASP A 106 -0.74 3.47 20.04
C ASP A 106 -0.68 1.95 20.14
N THR A 107 -1.82 1.29 19.94
CA THR A 107 -1.88 -0.16 19.95
C THR A 107 -1.11 -0.76 18.78
N MET A 108 -1.11 -0.12 17.61
CA MET A 108 -0.29 -0.54 16.47
C MET A 108 1.19 -0.33 16.74
N LEU A 109 1.58 0.83 17.29
CA LEU A 109 2.97 1.09 17.70
C LEU A 109 3.49 0.06 18.71
N ASP A 110 2.65 -0.36 19.65
CA ASP A 110 3.02 -1.35 20.66
C ASP A 110 3.31 -2.73 20.03
N VAL A 111 2.51 -3.11 19.04
CA VAL A 111 2.72 -4.34 18.27
C VAL A 111 4.03 -4.28 17.49
N GLU A 112 4.30 -3.18 16.79
CA GLU A 112 5.55 -3.02 16.06
C GLU A 112 6.76 -2.97 17.00
N ARG A 113 6.68 -2.21 18.10
CA ARG A 113 7.71 -2.19 19.15
C ARG A 113 8.02 -3.60 19.66
N THR A 114 6.99 -4.40 19.91
CA THR A 114 7.15 -5.79 20.37
C THR A 114 7.86 -6.66 19.32
N ASN A 115 7.58 -6.46 18.04
CA ASN A 115 8.20 -7.21 16.96
C ASN A 115 9.67 -6.80 16.75
N GLU A 116 9.96 -5.51 16.78
CA GLU A 116 11.32 -4.99 16.66
C GLU A 116 12.19 -5.41 17.85
N ALA A 117 11.67 -5.34 19.08
CA ALA A 117 12.38 -5.83 20.26
C ALA A 117 12.69 -7.34 20.19
N LYS A 118 11.78 -8.16 19.65
CA LYS A 118 12.03 -9.59 19.40
C LYS A 118 13.10 -9.79 18.33
N THR A 119 13.09 -8.97 17.28
CA THR A 119 14.08 -9.01 16.19
C THR A 119 15.46 -8.65 16.69
N ASP A 120 15.58 -7.55 17.45
CA ASP A 120 16.84 -7.13 18.11
C ASP A 120 17.39 -8.26 18.99
N LYS A 121 16.54 -8.82 19.86
CA LYS A 121 16.91 -9.95 20.72
C LYS A 121 17.43 -11.12 19.89
N TYR A 122 16.71 -11.54 18.86
CA TYR A 122 17.10 -12.65 18.00
C TYR A 122 18.44 -12.38 17.30
N MET A 123 18.65 -11.19 16.75
CA MET A 123 19.91 -10.81 16.10
C MET A 123 21.08 -10.89 17.09
N ARG A 124 20.94 -10.31 18.28
CA ARG A 124 21.97 -10.32 19.32
C ARG A 124 22.28 -11.73 19.81
N GLU A 125 21.26 -12.56 20.03
CA GLU A 125 21.42 -13.97 20.43
C GLU A 125 22.18 -14.80 19.39
N ASN A 126 22.13 -14.41 18.11
CA ASN A 126 22.84 -15.07 17.02
C ASN A 126 24.15 -14.35 16.63
N GLY A 127 24.63 -13.42 17.45
CA GLY A 127 25.91 -12.72 17.22
C GLY A 127 25.89 -11.74 16.05
N LEU A 128 24.70 -11.32 15.60
CA LEU A 128 24.53 -10.32 14.55
C LEU A 128 24.39 -8.92 15.17
N PRO A 129 25.03 -7.89 14.59
CA PRO A 129 24.81 -6.52 15.03
C PRO A 129 23.37 -6.10 14.74
N SER A 130 22.73 -5.47 15.72
CA SER A 130 21.42 -4.87 15.60
C SER A 130 21.54 -3.36 15.78
N ASN A 131 20.99 -2.60 14.83
CA ASN A 131 20.89 -1.14 14.88
C ASN A 131 19.52 -0.68 15.42
N ILE A 132 18.68 -1.60 15.91
CA ILE A 132 17.39 -1.29 16.49
C ILE A 132 17.61 -0.66 17.87
N ASP A 133 17.23 0.62 18.01
CA ASP A 133 17.27 1.30 19.30
C ASP A 133 15.98 1.02 20.10
N VAL A 134 16.01 -0.05 20.88
CA VAL A 134 14.89 -0.43 21.76
C VAL A 134 14.59 0.66 22.80
N ALA A 135 15.61 1.40 23.26
CA ALA A 135 15.42 2.43 24.27
C ALA A 135 14.68 3.65 23.69
N GLU A 136 15.00 4.04 22.47
CA GLU A 136 14.25 5.08 21.75
C GLU A 136 12.79 4.67 21.53
N MET A 137 12.55 3.41 21.16
CA MET A 137 11.18 2.91 21.01
C MET A 137 10.41 2.97 22.34
N GLU A 138 11.01 2.60 23.46
CA GLU A 138 10.39 2.61 24.80
C GLU A 138 10.19 4.01 25.40
N ALA A 139 10.89 5.04 24.89
CA ALA A 139 10.77 6.42 25.38
C ALA A 139 9.36 7.02 25.22
N PHE A 140 8.54 6.49 24.32
CA PHE A 140 7.17 6.93 24.12
C PHE A 140 6.18 6.18 25.02
N ILE A 141 5.44 6.93 25.85
CA ILE A 141 4.32 6.38 26.62
C ILE A 141 3.14 6.14 25.65
N LEU A 142 2.85 4.88 25.37
CA LEU A 142 1.71 4.46 24.54
C LEU A 142 0.49 4.26 25.42
N ASN A 143 -0.65 4.86 25.04
CA ASN A 143 -1.93 4.55 25.66
C ASN A 143 -2.58 3.39 24.88
N VAL A 144 -2.11 2.18 25.13
CA VAL A 144 -2.58 0.98 24.44
C VAL A 144 -4.04 0.72 24.81
N SER A 145 -4.88 0.45 23.81
CA SER A 145 -6.31 0.21 24.03
C SER A 145 -6.51 -0.99 24.93
N GLU A 146 -7.38 -0.91 25.94
CA GLU A 146 -7.79 -2.09 26.70
C GLU A 146 -8.85 -2.93 25.95
N ASP A 147 -9.45 -2.36 24.90
CA ASP A 147 -10.42 -3.05 24.06
C ASP A 147 -9.75 -4.17 23.26
N LYS A 148 -10.16 -5.41 23.54
CA LYS A 148 -9.68 -6.62 22.87
C LYS A 148 -9.96 -6.61 21.36
N LEU A 149 -11.01 -5.93 20.93
CA LEU A 149 -11.36 -5.80 19.52
C LEU A 149 -10.32 -4.91 18.82
N ILE A 150 -10.10 -3.69 19.32
CA ILE A 150 -9.09 -2.76 18.79
C ILE A 150 -7.70 -3.41 18.78
N LYS A 151 -7.30 -4.12 19.85
CA LYS A 151 -6.03 -4.87 19.87
C LYS A 151 -5.92 -5.87 18.73
N LYS A 152 -6.97 -6.67 18.52
CA LYS A 152 -6.95 -7.73 17.50
C LYS A 152 -6.94 -7.15 16.09
N GLU A 153 -7.65 -6.05 15.88
CA GLU A 153 -7.70 -5.32 14.61
C GLU A 153 -6.38 -4.62 14.30
N ALA A 154 -5.74 -4.00 15.29
CA ALA A 154 -4.40 -3.43 15.16
C ALA A 154 -3.35 -4.50 14.79
N GLN A 155 -3.45 -5.69 15.36
CA GLN A 155 -2.49 -6.78 15.15
C GLN A 155 -2.62 -7.47 13.80
N PHE A 156 -3.85 -7.63 13.29
CA PHE A 156 -4.10 -8.53 12.16
C PHE A 156 -4.99 -7.89 11.10
N VAL A 157 -4.58 -8.03 9.84
CA VAL A 157 -5.29 -7.49 8.67
C VAL A 157 -6.73 -8.03 8.55
N THR A 158 -6.96 -9.34 8.75
CA THR A 158 -8.30 -9.91 8.59
C THR A 158 -9.31 -9.38 9.64
N PRO A 159 -8.98 -9.30 10.93
CA PRO A 159 -9.77 -8.54 11.90
C PRO A 159 -10.00 -7.08 11.51
N ALA A 160 -8.99 -6.32 11.08
CA ALA A 160 -9.18 -4.93 10.65
C ALA A 160 -10.24 -4.81 9.53
N VAL A 161 -10.22 -5.70 8.54
CA VAL A 161 -11.23 -5.77 7.46
C VAL A 161 -12.64 -6.05 7.98
N LYS A 162 -12.77 -6.80 9.09
CA LYS A 162 -14.07 -7.10 9.71
C LYS A 162 -14.55 -5.96 10.62
N GLY A 163 -13.62 -5.20 11.18
CA GLY A 163 -13.90 -4.07 12.07
C GLY A 163 -14.41 -2.84 11.33
N THR A 164 -14.18 -2.73 10.02
CA THR A 164 -14.67 -1.62 9.21
C THR A 164 -16.15 -1.77 8.85
N GLY A 165 -16.94 -0.72 9.06
CA GLY A 165 -18.29 -0.56 8.54
C GLY A 165 -18.36 -0.50 7.01
N THR A 166 -17.24 -0.21 6.35
CA THR A 166 -17.09 -0.32 4.88
C THR A 166 -16.72 -1.76 4.47
N ASN A 167 -17.26 -2.24 3.35
CA ASN A 167 -16.91 -3.55 2.81
C ASN A 167 -15.51 -3.56 2.17
N LEU A 168 -14.48 -3.91 2.96
CA LEU A 168 -13.09 -4.00 2.50
C LEU A 168 -12.71 -5.37 1.89
N TRP A 169 -13.66 -6.29 1.70
CA TRP A 169 -13.35 -7.65 1.22
C TRP A 169 -12.70 -7.68 -0.17
N THR A 170 -13.02 -6.72 -1.04
CA THR A 170 -12.36 -6.60 -2.35
C THR A 170 -10.88 -6.25 -2.20
N VAL A 171 -10.54 -5.29 -1.35
CA VAL A 171 -9.13 -4.90 -1.09
C VAL A 171 -8.39 -6.03 -0.37
N TYR A 172 -9.06 -6.70 0.56
CA TYR A 172 -8.51 -7.89 1.24
C TYR A 172 -8.21 -9.03 0.27
N ARG A 173 -9.08 -9.28 -0.71
CA ARG A 173 -8.83 -10.29 -1.76
C ARG A 173 -7.56 -9.95 -2.52
N LEU A 174 -7.40 -8.70 -2.96
CA LEU A 174 -6.20 -8.23 -3.66
C LEU A 174 -4.93 -8.40 -2.81
N TRP A 175 -4.98 -7.98 -1.54
CA TRP A 175 -3.89 -8.19 -0.58
C TRP A 175 -3.52 -9.67 -0.43
N ARG A 176 -4.52 -10.57 -0.34
CA ARG A 176 -4.32 -12.00 -0.14
C ARG A 176 -3.74 -12.68 -1.38
N GLU A 177 -4.21 -12.29 -2.56
CA GLU A 177 -3.72 -12.80 -3.84
C GLU A 177 -2.27 -12.36 -4.06
N ASP A 178 -1.95 -11.07 -3.91
CA ASP A 178 -0.57 -10.58 -4.05
C ASP A 178 0.36 -11.22 -3.01
N SER A 179 -0.09 -11.41 -1.77
CA SER A 179 0.68 -12.09 -0.72
C SER A 179 1.21 -13.47 -1.15
N THR A 180 0.49 -14.19 -2.01
CA THR A 180 0.90 -15.50 -2.53
C THR A 180 2.20 -15.42 -3.33
N TRP A 181 2.42 -14.29 -4.01
CA TRP A 181 3.55 -14.08 -4.92
C TRP A 181 4.72 -13.30 -4.28
N THR A 182 4.62 -12.96 -2.99
CA THR A 182 5.64 -12.18 -2.26
C THR A 182 6.67 -13.02 -1.50
N HIS A 183 6.42 -14.31 -1.33
CA HIS A 183 7.26 -15.21 -0.53
C HIS A 183 7.84 -16.34 -1.38
N ALA A 184 9.03 -16.82 -0.99
CA ALA A 184 9.70 -17.97 -1.58
C ALA A 184 8.93 -19.28 -1.30
N THR A 185 7.85 -19.50 -2.05
CA THR A 185 6.95 -20.65 -1.90
C THR A 185 7.05 -21.59 -3.11
N GLY A 186 6.62 -22.84 -2.95
CA GLY A 186 6.50 -23.78 -4.06
C GLY A 186 5.54 -23.30 -5.16
N PHE A 187 4.49 -22.56 -4.80
CA PHE A 187 3.58 -21.95 -5.77
C PHE A 187 4.28 -20.91 -6.64
N LEU A 188 5.12 -20.06 -6.04
CA LEU A 188 5.92 -19.09 -6.78
C LEU A 188 6.89 -19.79 -7.74
N ALA A 189 7.60 -20.82 -7.25
CA ALA A 189 8.53 -21.60 -8.06
C ALA A 189 7.82 -22.24 -9.27
N GLY A 190 6.68 -22.90 -9.04
CA GLY A 190 5.90 -23.53 -10.11
C GLY A 190 5.30 -22.55 -11.13
N ARG A 191 5.15 -21.26 -10.77
CA ARG A 191 4.72 -20.22 -11.73
C ARG A 191 5.85 -19.71 -12.60
N TYR A 192 7.06 -19.58 -12.06
CA TYR A 192 8.22 -19.15 -12.85
C TYR A 192 8.83 -20.28 -13.67
N ALA A 193 8.71 -21.54 -13.22
CA ALA A 193 9.21 -22.73 -13.90
C ALA A 193 8.13 -23.81 -14.04
N PRO A 194 7.08 -23.58 -14.86
CA PRO A 194 6.03 -24.57 -15.08
C PRO A 194 6.57 -25.80 -15.84
N THR A 195 5.97 -26.97 -15.62
CA THR A 195 6.24 -28.18 -16.43
C THR A 195 5.41 -28.14 -17.71
N ASN A 196 6.04 -28.41 -18.86
CA ASN A 196 5.36 -28.63 -20.13
C ASN A 196 5.07 -30.13 -20.34
N ASP A 197 4.19 -30.46 -21.28
CA ASP A 197 3.76 -31.84 -21.59
C ASP A 197 4.91 -32.83 -21.89
N ASP A 198 6.12 -32.33 -22.20
CA ASP A 198 7.33 -33.11 -22.48
C ASP A 198 8.31 -33.23 -21.28
N ASP A 199 7.86 -33.11 -20.03
CA ASP A 199 8.68 -33.15 -18.79
C ASP A 199 9.82 -32.11 -18.74
N THR A 200 9.74 -31.06 -19.57
CA THR A 200 10.72 -29.96 -19.59
C THR A 200 10.18 -28.74 -18.85
N MET A 201 11.09 -27.95 -18.24
CA MET A 201 10.73 -26.66 -17.64
C MET A 201 10.43 -25.63 -18.73
N GLY A 202 9.28 -24.97 -18.63
CA GLY A 202 8.91 -23.81 -19.43
C GLY A 202 9.33 -22.49 -18.80
N ALA A 203 9.05 -21.40 -19.51
CA ALA A 203 9.15 -20.03 -19.00
C ALA A 203 7.76 -19.56 -18.58
N GLY A 204 7.61 -19.13 -17.33
CA GLY A 204 6.34 -18.60 -16.81
C GLY A 204 6.52 -17.35 -15.97
N GLU A 205 5.41 -16.68 -15.71
CA GLU A 205 5.33 -15.52 -14.83
C GLU A 205 4.12 -15.68 -13.90
N PRO A 206 4.20 -15.24 -12.63
CA PRO A 206 3.02 -15.13 -11.78
C PRO A 206 1.98 -14.19 -12.38
N PRO A 207 0.68 -14.41 -12.08
CA PRO A 207 -0.37 -13.51 -12.54
C PRO A 207 -0.20 -12.10 -11.93
N ASN A 208 -0.48 -11.08 -12.74
CA ASN A 208 -0.71 -9.73 -12.26
C ASN A 208 -2.21 -9.51 -12.07
N ILE A 209 -2.65 -9.35 -10.82
CA ILE A 209 -4.06 -9.29 -10.44
C ILE A 209 -4.74 -7.96 -10.76
N ASP A 210 -3.96 -6.90 -11.00
CA ASP A 210 -4.44 -5.58 -11.39
C ASP A 210 -3.59 -5.04 -12.56
N PRO A 211 -3.67 -5.67 -13.74
CA PRO A 211 -2.74 -5.40 -14.85
C PRO A 211 -2.86 -3.98 -15.40
N ASN A 212 -4.04 -3.36 -15.28
CA ASN A 212 -4.30 -2.00 -15.74
C ASN A 212 -4.27 -0.96 -14.60
N LEU A 213 -3.87 -1.36 -13.38
CA LEU A 213 -3.84 -0.51 -12.18
C LEU A 213 -5.19 0.15 -11.87
N GLU A 214 -6.30 -0.46 -12.28
CA GLU A 214 -7.63 0.13 -12.11
C GLU A 214 -8.04 0.09 -10.63
N ALA A 215 -7.92 -1.07 -10.00
CA ALA A 215 -8.22 -1.22 -8.58
C ALA A 215 -7.27 -0.35 -7.74
N HIS A 216 -6.00 -0.25 -8.15
CA HIS A 216 -5.01 0.58 -7.50
C HIS A 216 -5.39 2.06 -7.54
N ARG A 217 -5.84 2.55 -8.71
CA ARG A 217 -6.27 3.95 -8.87
C ARG A 217 -7.48 4.28 -8.00
N TYR A 218 -8.48 3.40 -7.95
CA TYR A 218 -9.63 3.62 -7.07
C TYR A 218 -9.22 3.60 -5.59
N ALA A 219 -8.38 2.66 -5.18
CA ALA A 219 -7.89 2.60 -3.81
C ALA A 219 -7.07 3.84 -3.43
N ALA A 220 -6.20 4.34 -4.32
CA ALA A 220 -5.42 5.55 -4.10
C ALA A 220 -6.31 6.79 -3.93
N MET A 221 -7.39 6.91 -4.72
CA MET A 221 -8.39 7.98 -4.56
C MET A 221 -9.01 7.93 -3.17
N VAL A 222 -9.55 6.77 -2.76
CA VAL A 222 -10.19 6.61 -1.45
C VAL A 222 -9.18 6.86 -0.34
N LEU A 223 -7.95 6.37 -0.47
CA LEU A 223 -6.89 6.57 0.51
C LEU A 223 -6.59 8.07 0.75
N THR A 224 -6.45 8.86 -0.32
CA THR A 224 -6.22 10.31 -0.18
C THR A 224 -7.40 11.03 0.47
N ALA A 225 -8.64 10.63 0.13
CA ALA A 225 -9.85 11.19 0.75
C ALA A 225 -9.91 10.86 2.24
N THR A 226 -9.69 9.60 2.61
CA THR A 226 -9.69 9.14 4.02
C THR A 226 -8.62 9.85 4.83
N VAL A 227 -7.41 10.02 4.29
CA VAL A 227 -6.37 10.79 4.98
C VAL A 227 -6.80 12.24 5.17
N GLY A 228 -7.40 12.87 4.16
CA GLY A 228 -7.94 14.22 4.30
C GLY A 228 -8.97 14.35 5.43
N ASP A 229 -9.87 13.37 5.58
CA ASP A 229 -10.86 13.37 6.66
C ASP A 229 -10.23 13.14 8.03
N ILE A 230 -9.21 12.28 8.13
CA ILE A 230 -8.42 12.11 9.35
C ILE A 230 -7.73 13.42 9.72
N LEU A 231 -7.02 14.06 8.78
CA LEU A 231 -6.27 15.29 9.04
C LEU A 231 -7.18 16.45 9.46
N LYS A 232 -8.37 16.58 8.87
CA LYS A 232 -9.37 17.56 9.31
C LYS A 232 -9.82 17.31 10.75
N ALA A 233 -10.06 16.04 11.11
CA ALA A 233 -10.43 15.68 12.48
C ALA A 233 -9.32 15.99 13.49
N GLU A 234 -8.05 15.90 13.07
CA GLU A 234 -6.87 16.29 13.87
C GLU A 234 -6.59 17.80 13.86
N GLY A 235 -7.47 18.62 13.26
CA GLY A 235 -7.41 20.08 13.31
C GLY A 235 -6.63 20.74 12.18
N ALA A 236 -6.25 20.01 11.13
CA ALA A 236 -5.65 20.62 9.94
C ALA A 236 -6.68 21.49 9.19
N ALA A 237 -6.21 22.58 8.58
CA ALA A 237 -7.04 23.40 7.70
C ALA A 237 -7.56 22.57 6.52
N SER A 238 -8.81 22.79 6.10
CA SER A 238 -9.47 22.00 5.05
C SER A 238 -8.70 21.96 3.73
N GLU A 239 -8.05 23.07 3.35
CA GLU A 239 -7.22 23.16 2.14
C GLU A 239 -5.98 22.26 2.26
N LEU A 240 -5.26 22.34 3.38
CA LEU A 240 -4.07 21.53 3.65
C LEU A 240 -4.41 20.04 3.71
N ALA A 241 -5.49 19.69 4.41
CA ALA A 241 -5.94 18.30 4.53
C ALA A 241 -6.41 17.72 3.18
N GLY A 242 -7.00 18.54 2.31
CA GLY A 242 -7.46 18.13 0.98
C GLY A 242 -6.36 18.10 -0.08
N ALA A 243 -5.21 18.74 0.16
CA ALA A 243 -4.14 18.91 -0.82
C ALA A 243 -3.65 17.60 -1.46
N PRO A 244 -3.46 16.47 -0.72
CA PRO A 244 -3.11 15.19 -1.35
C PRO A 244 -4.12 14.69 -2.38
N MET A 245 -5.42 14.82 -2.07
CA MET A 245 -6.49 14.40 -2.98
C MET A 245 -6.51 15.28 -4.23
N VAL A 246 -6.37 16.61 -4.07
CA VAL A 246 -6.26 17.55 -5.19
C VAL A 246 -5.06 17.20 -6.07
N ALA A 247 -3.88 17.02 -5.48
CA ALA A 247 -2.66 16.66 -6.21
C ALA A 247 -2.80 15.35 -6.98
N TYR A 248 -3.52 14.36 -6.44
CA TYR A 248 -3.79 13.11 -7.13
C TYR A 248 -4.65 13.30 -8.40
N PHE A 249 -5.68 14.15 -8.36
CA PHE A 249 -6.55 14.40 -9.51
C PHE A 249 -5.96 15.38 -10.53
N GLU A 250 -5.11 16.31 -10.09
CA GLU A 250 -4.45 17.27 -10.99
C GLU A 250 -3.28 16.66 -11.78
N ALA A 251 -2.88 15.43 -11.47
CA ALA A 251 -1.80 14.71 -12.18
C ALA A 251 -2.15 14.23 -13.60
N ASN A 252 -3.31 14.63 -14.14
CA ASN A 252 -3.79 14.24 -15.48
C ASN A 252 -2.87 14.75 -16.60
#